data_AF-A0A958BBM9-F1
#
_entry.id   AF-A0A958BBM9-F1
#
_cell.length_a   1.000
_cell.length_b   1.000
_cell.length_c   1.000
_cell.angle_alpha   90.00
_cell.angle_beta   90.00
_cell.angle_gamma   90.00
#
_symmetry.space_group_name_H-M   'P 1'
#
loop_
_entity.id
_entity.type
_entity.pdbx_description
1 polymer ?
#
loop_
_entity_poly.entity_id
_entity_poly.type
_entity_poly.pdbx_seq_one_letter_code
_entity_poly.pdbx_strand_id
1 'polypeptide(L)'
;MKKYSHFVYVLLLGLALLASACSGSGASESAQTAAVTPTPTEEKTVAVEVGEVTTGDIDLVFSYSGSVQPKDDVDLTPGASGKIEQLLVEVGDEVKAGDKIAVIEDDTYLAQLKQAEAELASASLQLAKIEQGSRPEEIIAARAAVELARAALNDVATVDDNERTKAAAELARTEAALKAAQTEYDKIAWAGDVGDKPQAVALQQATINYENALADYNLDTNPSDSQLAPLMLNLAQAELQLSLTLEPYREVDVALARVGVQRAQAALDIAKIQ
;
A
#
# COMPACT_ATOMS: atom_id res chain seq x y z
N MET A 1 21.38 -23.40 20.24
CA MET A 1 21.34 -24.56 21.15
C MET A 1 22.59 -24.53 22.01
N LYS A 2 22.41 -24.18 23.28
CA LYS A 2 23.44 -23.96 24.31
C LYS A 2 24.16 -25.29 24.61
N LYS A 3 25.49 -25.28 24.65
CA LYS A 3 26.32 -26.40 25.09
C LYS A 3 27.36 -25.91 26.09
N TYR A 4 27.46 -26.65 27.19
CA TYR A 4 28.51 -26.67 28.22
C TYR A 4 28.50 -25.60 29.33
N SER A 5 27.36 -25.54 30.03
CA SER A 5 27.29 -25.14 31.44
C SER A 5 27.71 -26.31 32.34
N HIS A 6 29.00 -26.63 32.43
CA HIS A 6 29.50 -27.58 33.45
C HIS A 6 30.97 -27.37 33.89
N PHE A 7 31.66 -26.32 33.45
CA PHE A 7 33.06 -26.10 33.87
C PHE A 7 33.24 -25.13 35.05
N VAL A 8 32.15 -24.50 35.52
CA VAL A 8 32.16 -23.55 36.65
C VAL A 8 32.07 -24.27 38.02
N TYR A 9 31.86 -25.59 38.03
CA TYR A 9 31.72 -26.39 39.26
C TYR A 9 33.04 -26.99 39.80
N VAL A 10 34.19 -26.74 39.16
CA VAL A 10 35.48 -27.36 39.55
C VAL A 10 36.48 -26.38 40.16
N LEU A 11 36.13 -25.10 40.31
CA LEU A 11 37.05 -24.10 40.87
C LEU A 11 36.39 -23.24 41.96
N LEU A 12 35.61 -23.88 42.83
CA LEU A 12 34.95 -23.26 43.98
C LEU A 12 35.02 -24.11 45.27
N LEU A 13 36.02 -24.99 45.39
CA LEU A 13 36.16 -25.86 46.56
C LEU A 13 37.63 -26.12 46.93
N GLY A 14 38.42 -25.05 46.91
CA GLY A 14 39.78 -25.07 47.41
C GLY A 14 40.08 -23.76 48.09
N LEU A 15 40.41 -23.85 49.38
CA LEU A 15 41.11 -22.83 50.17
C LEU A 15 40.25 -21.87 51.00
N ALA A 16 39.57 -22.39 52.03
CA ALA A 16 39.42 -21.71 53.32
C ALA A 16 38.93 -22.70 54.38
N LEU A 17 39.82 -23.16 55.26
CA LEU A 17 39.58 -23.18 56.71
C LEU A 17 40.81 -23.70 57.45
N LEU A 18 41.49 -22.76 58.11
CA LEU A 18 42.37 -23.04 59.23
C LEU A 18 41.56 -23.72 60.34
N ALA A 19 42.07 -24.85 60.83
CA ALA A 19 41.83 -25.28 62.19
C ALA A 19 43.20 -25.39 62.88
N SER A 20 43.51 -24.35 63.65
CA SER A 20 44.47 -24.38 64.73
C SER A 20 44.17 -25.55 65.65
N ALA A 21 45.14 -26.46 65.85
CA ALA A 21 45.31 -27.22 67.08
C ALA A 21 46.59 -28.06 67.02
N CYS A 22 47.71 -27.46 67.41
CA CYS A 22 48.78 -28.19 68.07
C CYS A 22 49.33 -27.28 69.18
N SER A 23 48.67 -27.36 70.33
CA SER A 23 49.23 -26.98 71.62
C SER A 23 50.46 -27.83 71.89
N GLY A 24 51.60 -27.18 72.09
CA GLY A 24 52.76 -27.79 72.71
C GLY A 24 52.65 -27.76 74.23
N SER A 25 53.16 -28.82 74.85
CA SER A 25 53.51 -28.96 76.27
C SER A 25 52.33 -29.29 77.21
N GLY A 26 52.22 -30.42 77.90
CA GLY A 26 53.25 -31.34 78.39
C GLY A 26 53.39 -31.16 79.91
N ALA A 27 52.82 -32.06 80.72
CA ALA A 27 53.25 -32.34 82.10
C ALA A 27 52.43 -33.48 82.74
N SER A 28 53.08 -34.64 82.92
CA SER A 28 52.97 -35.54 84.09
C SER A 28 54.11 -36.57 83.93
N GLU A 29 55.21 -36.43 84.68
CA GLU A 29 55.47 -37.17 85.94
C GLU A 29 55.59 -38.68 85.67
N SER A 30 56.71 -39.38 85.87
CA SER A 30 57.62 -39.33 87.02
C SER A 30 58.88 -40.17 86.74
N ALA A 31 60.06 -39.58 86.95
CA ALA A 31 61.27 -40.33 87.28
C ALA A 31 61.71 -39.92 88.69
N GLN A 32 61.38 -40.78 89.66
CA GLN A 32 62.16 -40.99 90.88
C GLN A 32 63.61 -41.36 90.45
N THR A 33 64.70 -40.92 91.08
CA THR A 33 64.95 -40.98 92.52
C THR A 33 66.23 -40.20 92.86
N ALA A 34 66.21 -39.55 94.04
CA ALA A 34 67.31 -39.31 95.00
C ALA A 34 68.49 -38.37 94.60
N ALA A 35 68.50 -37.13 95.11
CA ALA A 35 69.13 -36.67 96.39
C ALA A 35 70.65 -36.41 96.24
N VAL A 36 71.20 -35.18 96.14
CA VAL A 36 71.31 -34.05 97.12
C VAL A 36 71.86 -34.54 98.47
N THR A 37 73.06 -34.18 98.96
CA THR A 37 73.80 -32.88 99.08
C THR A 37 75.29 -33.21 99.42
N PRO A 38 76.31 -32.32 99.41
CA PRO A 38 76.38 -30.82 99.40
C PRO A 38 77.40 -30.22 98.38
N THR A 39 77.72 -28.91 98.21
CA THR A 39 77.15 -27.54 98.33
C THR A 39 78.30 -26.60 97.85
N PRO A 40 78.03 -25.44 97.20
CA PRO A 40 78.61 -25.12 95.88
C PRO A 40 79.55 -23.89 95.79
N THR A 41 80.23 -23.80 94.64
CA THR A 41 81.12 -22.73 94.14
C THR A 41 80.77 -22.37 92.69
N GLU A 42 80.88 -21.08 92.34
CA GLU A 42 80.44 -20.36 91.13
C GLU A 42 81.04 -20.77 89.77
N GLU A 43 80.23 -20.67 88.69
CA GLU A 43 80.64 -20.80 87.28
C GLU A 43 79.81 -19.87 86.34
N LYS A 44 80.44 -19.42 85.22
CA LYS A 44 80.05 -18.33 84.27
C LYS A 44 78.77 -18.58 83.43
N THR A 45 77.99 -17.51 83.17
CA THR A 45 76.81 -17.49 82.27
C THR A 45 77.07 -16.69 80.96
N VAL A 46 76.40 -17.06 79.85
CA VAL A 46 76.43 -16.38 78.53
C VAL A 46 75.11 -15.63 78.31
N ALA A 47 75.17 -14.34 77.98
CA ALA A 47 73.99 -13.48 77.83
C ALA A 47 73.31 -13.66 76.46
N VAL A 48 71.98 -13.74 76.47
CA VAL A 48 71.10 -13.79 75.28
C VAL A 48 70.02 -12.71 75.41
N GLU A 49 69.72 -12.05 74.30
CA GLU A 49 68.64 -11.07 74.25
C GLU A 49 67.28 -11.75 74.02
N VAL A 50 66.28 -11.30 74.78
CA VAL A 50 64.89 -11.76 74.70
C VAL A 50 63.98 -10.57 74.43
N GLY A 51 63.00 -10.75 73.55
CA GLY A 51 61.96 -9.76 73.22
C GLY A 51 60.56 -10.24 73.62
N GLU A 52 59.69 -9.32 74.04
CA GLU A 52 58.32 -9.61 74.46
C GLU A 52 57.40 -9.83 73.24
N VAL A 53 56.62 -10.92 73.24
CA VAL A 53 55.74 -11.27 72.11
C VAL A 53 54.43 -10.50 72.23
N THR A 54 54.05 -9.76 71.18
CA THR A 54 52.77 -9.05 71.09
C THR A 54 52.00 -9.48 69.84
N THR A 55 50.68 -9.61 69.97
CA THR A 55 49.77 -9.93 68.86
C THR A 55 49.18 -8.64 68.30
N GLY A 56 49.23 -8.49 66.97
CA GLY A 56 48.55 -7.43 66.23
C GLY A 56 48.05 -7.96 64.89
N ASP A 57 47.18 -7.19 64.24
CA ASP A 57 46.63 -7.56 62.93
C ASP A 57 47.70 -7.47 61.84
N ILE A 58 47.76 -8.48 60.97
CA ILE A 58 48.70 -8.56 59.85
C ILE A 58 47.91 -8.42 58.56
N ASP A 59 48.08 -7.30 57.87
CA ASP A 59 47.49 -7.08 56.57
C ASP A 59 48.29 -7.82 55.49
N LEU A 60 47.66 -8.82 54.86
CA LEU A 60 48.18 -9.50 53.68
C LEU A 60 47.93 -8.63 52.44
N VAL A 61 48.89 -7.76 52.11
CA VAL A 61 48.85 -6.96 50.90
C VAL A 61 49.33 -7.81 49.71
N PHE A 62 48.40 -8.17 48.83
CA PHE A 62 48.73 -8.82 47.55
C PHE A 62 48.98 -7.75 46.49
N SER A 63 50.18 -7.78 45.90
CA SER A 63 50.55 -6.94 44.76
C SER A 63 50.48 -7.77 43.48
N TYR A 64 49.72 -7.30 42.51
CA TYR A 64 49.60 -7.92 41.19
C TYR A 64 50.04 -6.92 40.11
N SER A 65 50.78 -7.42 39.13
CA SER A 65 51.07 -6.69 37.91
C SER A 65 50.09 -7.10 36.81
N GLY A 66 49.62 -6.12 36.06
CA GLY A 66 48.73 -6.32 34.91
C GLY A 66 48.92 -5.19 33.90
N SER A 67 48.48 -5.42 32.67
CA SER A 67 48.47 -4.40 31.62
C SER A 67 47.07 -3.85 31.44
N VAL A 68 46.97 -2.56 31.13
CA VAL A 68 45.73 -1.94 30.71
C VAL A 68 45.56 -2.19 29.22
N GLN A 69 44.37 -2.64 28.82
CA GLN A 69 43.99 -2.83 27.43
C GLN A 69 42.73 -2.01 27.13
N PRO A 70 42.58 -1.51 25.90
CA PRO A 70 41.33 -0.89 25.48
C PRO A 70 40.18 -1.88 25.64
N LYS A 71 39.04 -1.40 26.10
CA LYS A 71 37.84 -2.22 26.23
C LYS A 71 37.28 -2.60 24.86
N ASP A 72 37.21 -1.62 23.97
CA ASP A 72 36.75 -1.73 22.60
C ASP A 72 37.73 -0.96 21.72
N ASP A 73 38.00 -1.49 20.52
CA ASP A 73 38.82 -0.86 19.48
C ASP A 73 38.01 -0.90 18.17
N VAL A 74 37.86 0.24 17.50
CA VAL A 74 36.91 0.40 16.39
C VAL A 74 37.57 1.16 15.24
N ASP A 75 37.71 0.48 14.10
CA ASP A 75 38.13 1.09 12.84
C ASP A 75 36.95 1.83 12.18
N LEU A 76 37.08 3.15 12.05
CA LEU A 76 36.09 3.97 11.36
C LEU A 76 36.32 3.94 9.86
N THR A 77 35.35 3.43 9.10
CA THR A 77 35.36 3.45 7.64
C THR A 77 34.21 4.32 7.13
N PRO A 78 34.46 5.23 6.17
CA PRO A 78 33.39 5.99 5.52
C PRO A 78 32.34 5.06 4.88
N GLY A 79 31.05 5.37 5.07
CA GLY A 79 29.95 4.65 4.43
C GLY A 79 29.74 5.03 2.96
N ALA A 80 30.27 6.18 2.55
CA ALA A 80 30.20 6.72 1.21
C ALA A 80 31.61 7.04 0.68
N SER A 81 31.80 6.88 -0.63
CA SER A 81 33.08 7.18 -1.30
C SER A 81 33.13 8.64 -1.71
N GLY A 82 34.13 9.38 -1.26
CA GLY A 82 34.29 10.77 -1.68
C GLY A 82 35.57 11.40 -1.13
N LYS A 83 35.76 12.67 -1.48
CA LYS A 83 36.85 13.48 -0.95
C LYS A 83 36.43 14.05 0.41
N ILE A 84 37.32 14.01 1.39
CA ILE A 84 37.11 14.69 2.67
C ILE A 84 37.13 16.20 2.41
N GLU A 85 36.02 16.88 2.70
CA GLU A 85 35.90 18.33 2.66
C GLU A 85 36.49 18.96 3.93
N GLN A 86 36.17 18.38 5.09
CA GLN A 86 36.62 18.89 6.39
C GLN A 86 36.86 17.75 7.39
N LEU A 87 37.92 17.86 8.20
CA LEU A 87 38.14 17.06 9.40
C LEU A 87 37.82 17.93 10.63
N LEU A 88 36.98 17.43 11.53
CA LEU A 88 36.42 18.19 12.65
C LEU A 88 37.07 17.89 14.00
N VAL A 89 37.98 16.91 14.05
CA VAL A 89 38.66 16.44 15.25
C VAL A 89 40.16 16.29 15.01
N GLU A 90 40.95 16.41 16.07
CA GLU A 90 42.39 16.19 16.06
C GLU A 90 42.76 14.90 16.79
N VAL A 91 44.01 14.45 16.57
CA VAL A 91 44.51 13.23 17.21
C VAL A 91 44.67 13.46 18.71
N GLY A 92 43.94 12.68 19.50
CA GLY A 92 43.94 12.79 20.97
C GLY A 92 42.67 13.43 21.56
N ASP A 93 41.76 13.92 20.71
CA ASP A 93 40.48 14.46 21.16
C ASP A 93 39.55 13.37 21.71
N GLU A 94 38.84 13.70 22.79
CA GLU A 94 37.81 12.85 23.36
C GLU A 94 36.48 13.08 22.62
N VAL A 95 35.98 12.04 21.95
CA VAL A 95 34.75 12.09 21.15
C VAL A 95 33.68 11.16 21.71
N LYS A 96 32.41 11.50 21.51
CA LYS A 96 31.25 10.72 21.92
C LYS A 96 30.56 10.10 20.72
N ALA A 97 29.76 9.05 20.98
CA ALA A 97 28.95 8.43 19.96
C ALA A 97 27.99 9.46 19.34
N GLY A 98 28.06 9.62 18.01
CA GLY A 98 27.26 10.58 17.24
C GLY A 98 28.01 11.86 16.87
N ASP A 99 29.22 12.09 17.39
CA ASP A 99 30.02 13.25 17.02
C ASP A 99 30.51 13.13 15.57
N LYS A 100 30.44 14.24 14.83
CA LYS A 100 30.93 14.30 13.45
C LYS A 100 32.45 14.37 13.46
N ILE A 101 33.09 13.36 12.87
CA ILE A 101 34.55 13.26 12.78
C ILE A 101 35.07 13.95 11.51
N ALA A 102 34.42 13.71 10.37
CA ALA A 102 34.76 14.29 9.09
C ALA A 102 33.50 14.56 8.25
N VAL A 103 33.61 15.50 7.32
CA VAL A 103 32.60 15.80 6.30
C VAL A 103 33.18 15.44 4.94
N ILE A 104 32.39 14.70 4.15
CA ILE A 104 32.73 14.31 2.78
C ILE A 104 31.98 15.26 1.84
N GLU A 105 32.61 15.63 0.73
CA GLU A 105 31.99 16.44 -0.33
C GLU A 105 30.68 15.80 -0.81
N ASP A 106 29.56 16.54 -0.72
CA ASP A 106 28.21 16.01 -0.89
C ASP A 106 27.46 16.51 -2.14
N ASP A 107 28.08 17.35 -2.97
CA ASP A 107 27.46 17.96 -4.16
C ASP A 107 26.77 16.93 -5.07
N THR A 108 27.45 15.79 -5.31
CA THR A 108 26.91 14.71 -6.15
C THR A 108 25.73 13.99 -5.46
N TYR A 109 25.79 13.79 -4.15
CA TYR A 109 24.73 13.15 -3.38
C TYR A 109 23.50 14.05 -3.26
N LEU A 110 23.70 15.35 -3.01
CA LEU A 110 22.62 16.34 -3.01
C LEU A 110 21.96 16.46 -4.38
N ALA A 111 22.74 16.38 -5.47
CA ALA A 111 22.18 16.36 -6.82
C ALA A 111 21.33 15.10 -7.07
N GLN A 112 21.80 13.92 -6.66
CA GLN A 112 21.04 12.67 -6.75
C GLN A 112 19.77 12.68 -5.90
N LEU A 113 19.85 13.24 -4.68
CA LEU A 113 18.70 13.41 -3.80
C LEU A 113 17.63 14.30 -4.46
N LYS A 114 18.02 15.47 -4.97
CA LYS A 114 17.12 16.37 -5.70
C LYS A 114 16.52 15.71 -6.94
N GLN A 115 17.30 14.91 -7.66
CA GLN A 115 16.78 14.15 -8.80
C GLN A 115 15.70 13.14 -8.35
N ALA A 116 15.97 12.35 -7.31
CA ALA A 116 15.02 11.37 -6.79
C ALA A 116 13.75 12.03 -6.24
N GLU A 117 13.86 13.18 -5.58
CA GLU A 117 12.71 13.98 -5.13
C GLU A 117 11.85 14.45 -6.32
N ALA A 118 12.49 14.93 -7.39
CA ALA A 118 11.79 15.35 -8.60
C ALA A 118 11.11 14.18 -9.32
N GLU A 119 11.75 13.00 -9.34
CA GLU A 119 11.16 11.77 -9.90
C GLU A 119 9.93 11.33 -9.10
N LEU A 120 9.98 11.39 -7.76
CA LEU A 120 8.83 11.10 -6.91
C LEU A 120 7.69 12.12 -7.10
N ALA A 121 8.03 13.41 -7.19
CA ALA A 121 7.06 14.46 -7.47
C ALA A 121 6.37 14.24 -8.83
N SER A 122 7.13 13.91 -9.87
CA SER A 122 6.61 13.60 -11.20
C SER A 122 5.68 12.38 -11.18
N ALA A 123 6.11 11.28 -10.55
CA ALA A 123 5.31 10.06 -10.45
C ALA A 123 4.01 10.26 -9.65
N SER A 124 4.08 11.02 -8.55
CA SER A 124 2.89 11.34 -7.73
C SER A 124 1.91 12.25 -8.46
N LEU A 125 2.39 13.23 -9.22
CA LEU A 125 1.53 14.06 -10.08
C LEU A 125 0.87 13.24 -11.19
N GLN A 126 1.57 12.27 -11.76
CA GLN A 126 1.00 11.37 -12.76
C GLN A 126 -0.10 10.49 -12.16
N LEU A 127 0.09 9.96 -10.95
CA LEU A 127 -0.95 9.22 -10.23
C LEU A 127 -2.15 10.12 -9.92
N ALA A 128 -1.93 11.32 -9.39
CA ALA A 128 -2.99 12.27 -9.08
C ALA A 128 -3.79 12.67 -10.33
N LYS A 129 -3.13 12.85 -11.47
CA LYS A 129 -3.79 13.12 -12.76
C LYS A 129 -4.71 11.96 -13.17
N ILE A 130 -4.27 10.72 -12.97
CA ILE A 130 -5.07 9.54 -13.28
C ILE A 130 -6.26 9.40 -12.32
N GLU A 131 -6.04 9.65 -11.02
CA GLU A 131 -7.10 9.57 -10.00
C GLU A 131 -8.16 10.67 -10.14
N GLN A 132 -7.78 11.86 -10.62
CA GLN A 132 -8.73 12.93 -10.91
C GLN A 132 -9.62 12.63 -12.13
N GLY A 133 -9.16 11.78 -13.04
CA GLY A 133 -9.92 11.40 -14.23
C GLY A 133 -10.18 12.58 -15.18
N SER A 134 -11.36 12.57 -15.80
CA SER A 134 -11.76 13.60 -16.76
C SER A 134 -12.19 14.89 -16.07
N ARG A 135 -12.07 15.99 -16.81
CA ARG A 135 -12.45 17.30 -16.30
C ARG A 135 -13.97 17.41 -16.13
N PRO A 136 -14.47 18.14 -15.12
CA PRO A 136 -15.92 18.33 -14.93
C PRO A 136 -16.63 18.90 -16.16
N GLU A 137 -15.96 19.80 -16.89
CA GLU A 137 -16.50 20.41 -18.10
C GLU A 137 -16.69 19.38 -19.23
N GLU A 138 -15.78 18.41 -19.35
CA GLU A 138 -15.89 17.30 -20.31
C GLU A 138 -17.06 16.39 -19.96
N ILE A 139 -17.25 16.09 -18.68
CA ILE A 139 -18.39 15.28 -18.20
C ILE A 139 -19.71 15.99 -18.49
N ILE A 140 -19.79 17.30 -18.23
CA ILE A 140 -21.00 18.09 -18.52
C ILE A 140 -21.29 18.09 -20.02
N ALA A 141 -20.27 18.29 -20.86
CA ALA A 141 -20.43 18.26 -22.32
C ALA A 141 -20.90 16.89 -22.82
N ALA A 142 -20.33 15.80 -22.31
CA ALA A 142 -20.73 14.44 -22.66
C ALA A 142 -22.17 14.13 -22.22
N ARG A 143 -22.58 14.55 -21.02
CA ARG A 143 -23.97 14.42 -20.55
C ARG A 143 -24.93 15.21 -21.43
N ALA A 144 -24.59 16.45 -21.79
CA ALA A 144 -25.40 17.27 -22.68
C ALA A 144 -25.57 16.63 -24.06
N ALA A 145 -24.53 15.96 -24.58
CA ALA A 145 -24.63 15.22 -25.84
C ALA A 145 -25.59 14.03 -25.75
N VAL A 146 -25.58 13.27 -24.65
CA VAL A 146 -26.55 12.19 -24.40
C VAL A 146 -27.97 12.74 -24.31
N GLU A 147 -28.17 13.82 -23.55
CA GLU A 147 -29.49 14.45 -23.42
C GLU A 147 -30.01 14.98 -24.77
N LEU A 148 -29.14 15.58 -25.59
CA LEU A 148 -29.51 16.03 -26.94
C LEU A 148 -29.89 14.85 -27.85
N ALA A 149 -29.10 13.78 -27.85
CA ALA A 149 -29.38 12.59 -28.65
C ALA A 149 -30.68 11.90 -28.20
N ARG A 150 -30.93 11.84 -26.90
CA ARG A 150 -32.17 11.32 -26.32
C ARG A 150 -33.37 12.19 -26.67
N ALA A 151 -33.23 13.52 -26.61
CA ALA A 151 -34.28 14.45 -27.00
C ALA A 151 -34.63 14.30 -28.49
N ALA A 152 -33.64 14.18 -29.38
CA ALA A 152 -33.88 13.94 -30.81
C ALA A 152 -34.57 12.60 -31.09
N LEU A 153 -34.23 11.54 -30.34
CA LEU A 153 -34.93 10.26 -30.43
C LEU A 153 -36.38 10.39 -29.95
N ASN A 154 -36.60 11.09 -28.84
CA ASN A 154 -37.93 11.27 -28.29
C ASN A 154 -38.82 12.13 -29.21
N ASP A 155 -38.27 13.18 -29.83
CA ASP A 155 -38.99 14.04 -30.79
C ASP A 155 -39.57 13.23 -31.96
N VAL A 156 -38.81 12.27 -32.50
CA VAL A 156 -39.27 11.37 -33.57
C VAL A 156 -40.18 10.25 -33.04
N ALA A 157 -40.00 9.82 -31.80
CA ALA A 157 -40.86 8.82 -31.17
C ALA A 157 -42.23 9.38 -30.76
N THR A 158 -42.30 10.67 -30.44
CA THR A 158 -43.56 11.37 -30.16
C THR A 158 -44.23 11.76 -31.46
N VAL A 159 -45.14 10.92 -31.91
CA VAL A 159 -46.05 11.26 -33.00
C VAL A 159 -46.98 12.38 -32.54
N ASP A 160 -47.11 13.46 -33.32
CA ASP A 160 -48.04 14.54 -33.01
C ASP A 160 -49.47 14.01 -32.86
N ASP A 161 -50.09 14.25 -31.69
CA ASP A 161 -51.43 13.74 -31.38
C ASP A 161 -52.48 14.21 -32.39
N ASN A 162 -52.28 15.36 -33.06
CA ASN A 162 -53.21 15.83 -34.09
C ASN A 162 -53.09 15.03 -35.38
N GLU A 163 -51.87 14.68 -35.81
CA GLU A 163 -51.66 13.85 -37.00
C GLU A 163 -52.24 12.44 -36.80
N ARG A 164 -52.03 11.83 -35.62
CA ARG A 164 -52.70 10.55 -35.26
C ARG A 164 -54.21 10.65 -35.30
N THR A 165 -54.76 11.74 -34.79
CA THR A 165 -56.22 11.97 -34.76
C THR A 165 -56.78 12.14 -36.17
N LYS A 166 -56.08 12.85 -37.06
CA LYS A 166 -56.47 12.98 -38.48
C LYS A 166 -56.40 11.65 -39.21
N ALA A 167 -55.31 10.90 -39.06
CA ALA A 167 -55.14 9.58 -39.68
C ALA A 167 -56.21 8.60 -39.19
N ALA A 168 -56.50 8.58 -37.88
CA ALA A 168 -57.58 7.77 -37.30
C ALA A 168 -58.97 8.16 -37.85
N ALA A 169 -59.23 9.46 -38.00
CA ALA A 169 -60.49 9.96 -38.55
C ALA A 169 -60.67 9.59 -40.03
N GLU A 170 -59.61 9.66 -40.84
CA GLU A 170 -59.66 9.27 -42.26
C GLU A 170 -59.79 7.74 -42.43
N LEU A 171 -59.11 6.96 -41.57
CA LEU A 171 -59.30 5.50 -41.53
C LEU A 171 -60.76 5.14 -41.21
N ALA A 172 -61.35 5.77 -40.18
CA ALA A 172 -62.75 5.54 -39.83
C ALA A 172 -63.71 5.95 -40.97
N ARG A 173 -63.39 7.02 -41.72
CA ARG A 173 -64.18 7.46 -42.88
C ARG A 173 -64.10 6.48 -44.04
N THR A 174 -62.91 5.97 -44.37
CA THR A 174 -62.72 5.00 -45.45
C THR A 174 -63.29 3.64 -45.09
N GLU A 175 -63.21 3.22 -43.82
CA GLU A 175 -63.89 2.02 -43.30
C GLU A 175 -65.41 2.12 -43.46
N ALA A 176 -66.01 3.26 -43.10
CA ALA A 176 -67.44 3.50 -43.29
C ALA A 176 -67.84 3.46 -44.78
N ALA A 177 -67.00 4.02 -45.68
CA ALA A 177 -67.23 3.99 -47.11
C ALA A 177 -67.11 2.56 -47.69
N LEU A 178 -66.12 1.78 -47.25
CA LEU A 178 -65.95 0.38 -47.60
C LEU A 178 -67.18 -0.44 -47.19
N LYS A 179 -67.66 -0.26 -45.95
CA LYS A 179 -68.87 -0.94 -45.45
C LYS A 179 -70.12 -0.58 -46.27
N ALA A 180 -70.26 0.68 -46.67
CA ALA A 180 -71.36 1.11 -47.53
C ALA A 180 -71.29 0.47 -48.93
N ALA A 181 -70.10 0.42 -49.53
CA ALA A 181 -69.88 -0.22 -50.83
C ALA A 181 -70.11 -1.74 -50.78
N GLN A 182 -69.68 -2.41 -49.71
CA GLN A 182 -69.95 -3.83 -49.45
C GLN A 182 -71.46 -4.09 -49.38
N THR A 183 -72.19 -3.27 -48.62
CA THR A 183 -73.64 -3.41 -48.49
C THR A 183 -74.36 -3.30 -49.83
N GLU A 184 -73.89 -2.43 -50.73
CA GLU A 184 -74.46 -2.28 -52.07
C GLU A 184 -74.10 -3.44 -53.01
N TYR A 185 -72.87 -3.96 -52.90
CA TYR A 185 -72.46 -5.16 -53.61
C TYR A 185 -73.26 -6.40 -53.17
N ASP A 186 -73.50 -6.57 -51.86
CA ASP A 186 -74.24 -7.72 -51.32
C ASP A 186 -75.67 -7.81 -51.85
N LYS A 187 -76.32 -6.66 -52.11
CA LYS A 187 -77.67 -6.60 -52.70
C LYS A 187 -77.74 -7.18 -54.10
N ILE A 188 -76.63 -7.18 -54.84
CA ILE A 188 -76.56 -7.66 -56.23
C ILE A 188 -75.76 -8.97 -56.35
N ALA A 189 -75.12 -9.44 -55.27
CA ALA A 189 -74.29 -10.64 -55.26
C ALA A 189 -75.05 -11.92 -55.65
N TRP A 190 -76.38 -11.94 -55.48
CA TRP A 190 -77.25 -13.05 -55.90
C TRP A 190 -77.50 -13.09 -57.42
N ALA A 191 -77.28 -11.97 -58.13
CA ALA A 191 -77.46 -11.85 -59.57
C ALA A 191 -76.13 -12.11 -60.29
N GLY A 192 -76.04 -13.20 -61.06
CA GLY A 192 -74.84 -13.56 -61.83
C GLY A 192 -74.28 -12.42 -62.71
N ASP A 193 -72.99 -12.51 -63.04
CA ASP A 193 -72.19 -11.47 -63.74
C ASP A 193 -72.00 -10.17 -62.96
N VAL A 194 -71.51 -10.27 -61.72
CA VAL A 194 -71.24 -9.13 -60.81
C VAL A 194 -69.93 -8.41 -61.07
N GLY A 195 -68.95 -9.06 -61.71
CA GLY A 195 -67.58 -8.53 -61.87
C GLY A 195 -67.48 -7.23 -62.67
N ASP A 196 -68.31 -7.07 -63.71
CA ASP A 196 -68.28 -5.89 -64.59
C ASP A 196 -69.26 -4.79 -64.15
N LYS A 197 -69.96 -4.99 -63.02
CA LYS A 197 -70.96 -4.03 -62.56
C LYS A 197 -70.30 -2.86 -61.82
N PRO A 198 -70.85 -1.63 -61.91
CA PRO A 198 -70.27 -0.45 -61.27
C PRO A 198 -70.12 -0.60 -59.74
N GLN A 199 -70.95 -1.42 -59.11
CA GLN A 199 -70.87 -1.71 -57.67
C GLN A 199 -69.64 -2.54 -57.29
N ALA A 200 -69.17 -3.45 -58.15
CA ALA A 200 -67.95 -4.22 -57.91
C ALA A 200 -66.71 -3.34 -58.00
N VAL A 201 -66.66 -2.45 -59.00
CA VAL A 201 -65.61 -1.43 -59.13
C VAL A 201 -65.63 -0.46 -57.95
N ALA A 202 -66.81 -0.04 -57.49
CA ALA A 202 -66.95 0.83 -56.32
C ALA A 202 -66.45 0.16 -55.03
N LEU A 203 -66.74 -1.14 -54.85
CA LEU A 203 -66.21 -1.92 -53.74
C LEU A 203 -64.69 -2.02 -53.82
N GLN A 204 -64.13 -2.39 -54.98
CA GLN A 204 -62.68 -2.45 -55.19
C GLN A 204 -62.00 -1.12 -54.87
N GLN A 205 -62.56 0.00 -55.34
CA GLN A 205 -62.03 1.33 -55.06
C GLN A 205 -62.09 1.67 -53.57
N ALA A 206 -63.17 1.32 -52.88
CA ALA A 206 -63.30 1.55 -51.45
C ALA A 206 -62.31 0.69 -50.64
N THR A 207 -62.03 -0.54 -51.07
CA THR A 207 -61.02 -1.41 -50.47
C THR A 207 -59.62 -0.79 -50.62
N ILE A 208 -59.26 -0.34 -51.82
CA ILE A 208 -57.97 0.34 -52.06
C ILE A 208 -57.84 1.58 -51.18
N ASN A 209 -58.90 2.39 -51.08
CA ASN A 209 -58.89 3.60 -50.25
C ASN A 209 -58.71 3.27 -48.76
N TYR A 210 -59.37 2.22 -48.26
CA TYR A 210 -59.19 1.74 -46.88
C TYR A 210 -57.78 1.19 -46.64
N GLU A 211 -57.25 0.39 -47.57
CA GLU A 211 -55.89 -0.15 -47.47
C GLU A 211 -54.83 0.97 -47.47
N ASN A 212 -55.00 2.00 -48.29
CA ASN A 212 -54.12 3.18 -48.28
C ASN A 212 -54.21 3.95 -46.95
N ALA A 213 -55.43 4.23 -46.46
CA ALA A 213 -55.61 4.92 -45.18
C ALA A 213 -55.07 4.11 -43.99
N LEU A 214 -55.15 2.78 -44.04
CA LEU A 214 -54.57 1.89 -43.05
C LEU A 214 -53.04 1.92 -43.10
N ALA A 215 -52.44 1.98 -44.30
CA ALA A 215 -51.00 2.13 -44.46
C ALA A 215 -50.51 3.46 -43.89
N ASP A 216 -51.21 4.57 -44.18
CA ASP A 216 -50.90 5.91 -43.66
C ASP A 216 -51.01 5.95 -42.12
N TYR A 217 -52.11 5.41 -41.55
CA TYR A 217 -52.29 5.33 -40.10
C TYR A 217 -51.17 4.53 -39.41
N ASN A 218 -50.72 3.42 -40.01
CA ASN A 218 -49.64 2.61 -39.46
C ASN A 218 -48.27 3.32 -39.56
N LEU A 219 -48.01 4.07 -40.64
CA LEU A 219 -46.78 4.85 -40.78
C LEU A 219 -46.70 6.00 -39.77
N ASP A 220 -47.83 6.67 -39.53
CA ASP A 220 -47.90 7.75 -38.56
C ASP A 220 -47.84 7.23 -37.12
N THR A 221 -48.47 6.10 -36.79
CA THR A 221 -48.47 5.55 -35.43
C THR A 221 -47.19 4.82 -35.04
N ASN A 222 -46.46 4.27 -36.01
CA ASN A 222 -45.18 3.61 -35.79
C ASN A 222 -44.09 4.27 -36.65
N PRO A 223 -43.23 5.13 -36.07
CA PRO A 223 -42.11 5.69 -36.81
C PRO A 223 -41.26 4.58 -37.42
N SER A 224 -40.89 4.74 -38.69
CA SER A 224 -40.21 3.69 -39.44
C SER A 224 -38.85 3.35 -38.83
N ASP A 225 -38.50 2.06 -38.78
CA ASP A 225 -37.20 1.58 -38.27
C ASP A 225 -36.00 2.28 -38.92
N SER A 226 -36.15 2.72 -40.18
CA SER A 226 -35.12 3.44 -40.92
C SER A 226 -34.82 4.85 -40.37
N GLN A 227 -35.78 5.49 -39.70
CA GLN A 227 -35.59 6.79 -39.04
C GLN A 227 -35.10 6.64 -37.60
N LEU A 228 -35.53 5.58 -36.90
CA LEU A 228 -35.14 5.33 -35.51
C LEU A 228 -33.72 4.75 -35.38
N ALA A 229 -33.34 3.81 -36.25
CA ALA A 229 -32.04 3.14 -36.19
C ALA A 229 -30.83 4.10 -36.13
N PRO A 230 -30.71 5.14 -36.98
CA PRO A 230 -29.58 6.07 -36.89
C PRO A 230 -29.60 6.93 -35.61
N LEU A 231 -30.77 7.28 -35.08
CA LEU A 231 -30.90 8.04 -33.84
C LEU A 231 -30.54 7.19 -32.62
N MET A 232 -30.95 5.93 -32.60
CA MET A 232 -30.55 4.98 -31.56
C MET A 232 -29.04 4.73 -31.58
N LEU A 233 -28.44 4.62 -32.77
CA LEU A 233 -26.98 4.50 -32.90
C LEU A 233 -26.28 5.76 -32.36
N ASN A 234 -26.78 6.95 -32.69
CA ASN A 234 -26.22 8.21 -32.19
C ASN A 234 -26.31 8.30 -30.65
N LEU A 235 -27.45 7.90 -30.08
CA LEU A 235 -27.61 7.83 -28.62
C LEU A 235 -26.62 6.83 -28.01
N ALA A 236 -26.50 5.62 -28.56
CA ALA A 236 -25.55 4.62 -28.08
C ALA A 236 -24.09 5.10 -28.17
N GLN A 237 -23.72 5.82 -29.22
CA GLN A 237 -22.40 6.45 -29.35
C GLN A 237 -22.18 7.53 -28.30
N ALA A 238 -23.18 8.38 -28.04
CA ALA A 238 -23.11 9.42 -27.00
C ALA A 238 -22.99 8.81 -25.59
N GLU A 239 -23.75 7.75 -25.30
CA GLU A 239 -23.69 7.03 -24.03
C GLU A 239 -22.34 6.33 -23.82
N LEU A 240 -21.77 5.72 -24.87
CA LEU A 240 -20.41 5.18 -24.84
C LEU A 240 -19.37 6.28 -24.59
N GLN A 241 -19.50 7.43 -25.25
CA GLN A 241 -18.59 8.55 -25.02
C GLN A 241 -18.69 9.05 -23.57
N LEU A 242 -19.90 9.12 -23.01
CA LEU A 242 -20.11 9.49 -21.62
C LEU A 242 -19.47 8.48 -20.66
N SER A 243 -19.63 7.17 -20.89
CA SER A 243 -19.02 6.16 -20.03
C SER A 243 -17.49 6.22 -20.06
N LEU A 244 -16.89 6.38 -21.23
CA LEU A 244 -15.44 6.59 -21.38
C LEU A 244 -14.95 7.89 -20.72
N THR A 245 -15.79 8.92 -20.66
CA THR A 245 -15.45 10.19 -19.99
C THR A 245 -15.60 10.08 -18.47
N LEU A 246 -16.53 9.27 -17.97
CA LEU A 246 -16.67 9.03 -16.52
C LEU A 246 -15.55 8.11 -16.00
N GLU A 247 -15.12 7.14 -16.81
CA GLU A 247 -14.09 6.17 -16.49
C GLU A 247 -12.97 6.18 -17.56
N PRO A 248 -12.17 7.25 -17.65
CA PRO A 248 -11.13 7.38 -18.67
C PRO A 248 -9.92 6.46 -18.45
N TYR A 249 -9.74 5.96 -17.23
CA TYR A 249 -8.61 5.12 -16.84
C TYR A 249 -9.09 3.77 -16.31
N ARG A 250 -8.38 2.71 -16.67
CA ARG A 250 -8.64 1.36 -16.16
C ARG A 250 -7.94 1.19 -14.81
N GLU A 251 -8.39 0.22 -14.03
CA GLU A 251 -7.74 -0.12 -12.75
C GLU A 251 -6.24 -0.44 -12.90
N VAL A 252 -5.87 -1.08 -14.02
CA VAL A 252 -4.48 -1.41 -14.34
C VAL A 252 -3.62 -0.15 -14.51
N ASP A 253 -4.19 0.93 -15.06
CA ASP A 253 -3.48 2.19 -15.26
C ASP A 253 -3.17 2.86 -13.91
N VAL A 254 -4.14 2.84 -12.99
CA VAL A 254 -3.97 3.33 -11.61
C VAL A 254 -2.93 2.50 -10.86
N ALA A 255 -2.99 1.17 -10.99
CA ALA A 255 -2.03 0.27 -10.36
C ALA A 255 -0.60 0.52 -10.88
N LEU A 256 -0.42 0.72 -12.19
CA LEU A 256 0.87 1.03 -12.79
C LEU A 256 1.43 2.36 -12.26
N ALA A 257 0.60 3.40 -12.18
CA ALA A 257 0.99 4.69 -11.63
C ALA A 257 1.40 4.58 -10.16
N ARG A 258 0.68 3.79 -9.36
CA ARG A 258 1.03 3.52 -7.95
C ARG A 258 2.37 2.81 -7.82
N VAL A 259 2.64 1.82 -8.66
CA VAL A 259 3.96 1.15 -8.72
C VAL A 259 5.06 2.14 -9.10
N GLY A 260 4.78 3.08 -10.01
CA GLY A 260 5.70 4.17 -10.36
C GLY A 260 6.07 5.04 -9.15
N VAL A 261 5.09 5.45 -8.35
CA VAL A 261 5.32 6.20 -7.10
C VAL A 261 6.14 5.38 -6.10
N GLN A 262 5.82 4.10 -5.91
CA GLN A 262 6.56 3.23 -5.00
C GLN A 262 8.03 3.07 -5.42
N ARG A 263 8.29 2.92 -6.72
CA ARG A 263 9.66 2.84 -7.26
C ARG A 263 10.42 4.15 -7.04
N ALA A 264 9.80 5.29 -7.29
CA ALA A 264 10.43 6.59 -7.07
C ALA A 264 10.68 6.85 -5.57
N GLN A 265 9.78 6.41 -4.69
CA GLN A 265 9.98 6.49 -3.24
C GLN A 265 11.16 5.63 -2.81
N ALA A 266 11.27 4.40 -3.31
CA ALA A 266 12.40 3.53 -3.01
C ALA A 266 13.73 4.13 -3.48
N ALA A 267 13.74 4.79 -4.65
CA ALA A 267 14.92 5.51 -5.14
C ALA A 267 15.30 6.69 -4.23
N LEU A 268 14.31 7.46 -3.75
CA LEU A 268 14.51 8.54 -2.79
C LEU A 268 15.07 8.02 -1.45
N ASP A 269 14.53 6.91 -0.95
CA ASP A 269 14.99 6.31 0.30
C ASP A 269 16.45 5.83 0.18
N ILE A 270 16.83 5.26 -0.97
CA ILE A 270 18.23 4.91 -1.27
C ILE A 270 19.11 6.16 -1.29
N ALA A 271 18.67 7.24 -1.96
CA ALA A 271 19.43 8.49 -2.05
C ALA A 271 19.61 9.21 -0.70
N LYS A 272 18.70 8.99 0.27
CA LYS A 272 18.81 9.52 1.65
C LYS A 272 19.77 8.74 2.54
N ILE A 273 20.05 7.49 2.20
CA ILE A 273 20.94 6.61 2.96
C ILE A 273 22.41 6.82 2.56
N GLN A 274 22.65 7.31 1.34
CA GLN A 274 24.00 7.65 0.85
C GLN A 274 24.49 8.97 1.45
#